data_AF-A0A920LBP7-F1
#
_entry.id   AF-A0A920LBP7-F1
#
_cell.length_a   1.000
_cell.length_b   1.000
_cell.length_c   1.000
_cell.angle_alpha   90.00
_cell.angle_beta   90.00
_cell.angle_gamma   90.00
#
_symmetry.space_group_name_H-M   'P 1'
#
loop_
_entity.id
_entity.type
_entity.pdbx_description
1 polymer ?
#
loop_
_entity_poly.entity_id
_entity_poly.type
_entity_poly.pdbx_seq_one_letter_code
_entity_poly.pdbx_strand_id
1 'polypeptide(L)'
;MENKGLNIFNSKFVLADPATATDDDLNRVESIIAHEYFHNWSGNRVTCRDWFQLTLKEGLTVFRDQCFSADMHDETVKRAEDVAMLRAIQFPEDASPTAHPIRPEAYAEINNFYTPQFMKKGLRLFACSAAFWAQKAIDVVWICIFSVMTARL
;
A
#
# COMPACT_ATOMS: atom_id res chain seq x y z
N MET A 1 8.28 -1.52 -8.67
CA MET A 1 8.09 -2.96 -8.89
C MET A 1 9.03 -3.72 -8.00
N GLU A 2 8.46 -4.54 -7.12
CA GLU A 2 9.06 -5.13 -5.94
C GLU A 2 9.83 -6.44 -6.22
N ASN A 3 10.44 -6.59 -7.39
CA ASN A 3 11.15 -7.81 -7.75
C ASN A 3 12.20 -8.14 -6.69
N LYS A 4 12.12 -9.35 -6.12
CA LYS A 4 12.87 -9.72 -4.92
C LYS A 4 14.39 -9.52 -5.10
N GLY A 5 14.93 -8.52 -4.38
CA GLY A 5 16.36 -8.19 -4.41
C GLY A 5 16.81 -7.39 -5.64
N LEU A 6 15.89 -6.99 -6.52
CA LEU A 6 16.16 -6.21 -7.73
C LEU A 6 14.97 -5.32 -8.10
N ASN A 7 14.58 -4.43 -7.18
CA ASN A 7 13.47 -3.52 -7.45
C ASN A 7 13.76 -2.68 -8.72
N ILE A 8 12.76 -2.56 -9.58
CA ILE A 8 12.82 -1.73 -10.79
C ILE A 8 11.83 -0.58 -10.63
N PHE A 9 12.32 0.64 -10.82
CA PHE A 9 11.55 1.86 -10.62
C PHE A 9 11.44 2.65 -11.92
N ASN A 10 10.32 3.39 -12.05
CA ASN A 10 10.24 4.48 -13.02
C ASN A 10 11.19 5.60 -12.58
N SER A 11 11.94 6.20 -13.50
CA SER A 11 12.90 7.27 -13.20
C SER A 11 12.28 8.45 -12.46
N LYS A 12 11.00 8.74 -12.71
CA LYS A 12 10.22 9.77 -12.00
C LYS A 12 10.19 9.57 -10.48
N PHE A 13 10.30 8.34 -10.00
CA PHE A 13 10.20 7.99 -8.58
C PHE A 13 11.55 7.62 -7.96
N VAL A 14 12.66 8.01 -8.59
CA VAL A 14 14.02 7.80 -8.06
C VAL A 14 14.92 8.99 -8.32
N LEU A 15 14.86 9.59 -9.51
CA LEU A 15 15.72 10.71 -9.86
C LEU A 15 15.15 11.99 -9.26
N ALA A 16 15.86 12.53 -8.26
CA ALA A 16 15.52 13.77 -7.60
C ALA A 16 16.77 14.65 -7.48
N ASP A 17 16.67 15.88 -7.97
CA ASP A 17 17.66 16.94 -7.78
C ASP A 17 16.93 18.15 -7.17
N PRO A 18 17.43 18.75 -6.07
CA PRO A 18 16.79 19.90 -5.42
C PRO A 18 16.54 21.11 -6.35
N ALA A 19 17.29 21.23 -7.45
CA ALA A 19 17.09 22.30 -8.44
C ALA A 19 15.91 22.05 -9.39
N THR A 20 15.37 20.83 -9.44
CA THR A 20 14.34 20.43 -10.43
C THR A 20 13.15 19.69 -9.84
N ALA A 21 13.31 19.03 -8.69
CA ALA A 21 12.26 18.30 -8.01
C ALA A 21 11.49 19.23 -7.06
N THR A 22 10.16 19.09 -7.06
CA THR A 22 9.32 19.76 -6.06
C THR A 22 9.32 18.96 -4.74
N ASP A 23 8.90 19.58 -3.65
CA ASP A 23 8.73 18.87 -2.36
C ASP A 23 7.78 17.66 -2.51
N ASP A 24 6.73 17.80 -3.31
CA ASP A 24 5.82 16.70 -3.65
C ASP A 24 6.54 15.55 -4.38
N ASP A 25 7.49 15.86 -5.26
CA ASP A 25 8.27 14.83 -5.95
C ASP A 25 9.22 14.12 -4.98
N LEU A 26 9.86 14.86 -4.07
CA LEU A 26 10.71 14.29 -3.02
C LEU A 26 9.92 13.36 -2.10
N ASN A 27 8.75 13.80 -1.63
CA ASN A 27 7.87 12.98 -0.79
C ASN A 27 7.39 11.71 -1.51
N ARG A 28 7.10 11.80 -2.82
CA ARG A 28 6.72 10.63 -3.63
C ARG A 28 7.88 9.66 -3.82
N VAL A 29 9.09 10.15 -4.07
CA VAL A 29 10.29 9.32 -4.18
C VAL A 29 10.48 8.53 -2.88
N GLU A 30 10.45 9.21 -1.73
CA GLU A 30 10.59 8.58 -0.42
C GLU A 30 9.50 7.53 -0.17
N SER A 31 8.22 7.90 -0.34
CA SER A 31 7.09 7.01 -0.10
C SER A 31 7.11 5.77 -1.00
N ILE A 32 7.43 5.91 -2.29
CA ILE A 32 7.47 4.79 -3.24
C ILE A 32 8.67 3.88 -2.99
N ILE A 33 9.85 4.43 -2.67
CA ILE A 33 11.00 3.59 -2.29
C ILE A 33 10.66 2.75 -1.05
N ALA A 34 10.04 3.36 -0.04
CA ALA A 34 9.60 2.66 1.17
C ALA A 34 8.54 1.59 0.88
N HIS A 35 7.53 1.91 0.08
CA HIS A 35 6.49 0.97 -0.37
C HIS A 35 7.09 -0.29 -0.99
N GLU A 36 7.97 -0.11 -1.98
CA GLU A 36 8.60 -1.20 -2.72
C GLU A 36 9.57 -2.00 -1.85
N TYR A 37 10.19 -1.37 -0.84
CA TYR A 37 10.96 -2.06 0.18
C TYR A 37 10.06 -2.88 1.13
N PHE A 38 8.91 -2.34 1.55
CA PHE A 38 7.98 -3.01 2.45
C PHE A 38 7.36 -4.27 1.85
N HIS A 39 7.13 -4.28 0.54
CA HIS A 39 6.75 -5.49 -0.19
C HIS A 39 7.71 -6.67 0.00
N ASN A 40 8.98 -6.43 0.38
CA ASN A 40 9.92 -7.50 0.72
C ASN A 40 9.34 -8.50 1.75
N TRP A 41 8.48 -8.00 2.65
CA TRP A 41 7.72 -8.79 3.62
C TRP A 41 6.26 -8.97 3.19
N SER A 42 5.53 -7.87 2.99
CA SER A 42 4.10 -7.83 2.63
C SER A 42 3.87 -7.94 1.12
N GLY A 43 4.24 -9.07 0.53
CA GLY A 43 4.05 -9.35 -0.90
C GLY A 43 5.02 -10.38 -1.43
N ASN A 44 6.27 -10.34 -0.97
CA ASN A 44 7.34 -11.26 -1.38
C ASN A 44 7.50 -12.44 -0.41
N ARG A 45 7.75 -12.17 0.88
CA ARG A 45 7.92 -13.24 1.89
C ARG A 45 6.60 -13.98 2.15
N VAL A 46 5.53 -13.21 2.29
CA VAL A 46 4.15 -13.70 2.31
C VAL A 46 3.49 -13.14 1.05
N THR A 47 3.10 -14.01 0.13
CA THR A 47 2.58 -13.63 -1.18
C THR A 47 1.12 -14.06 -1.36
N CYS A 48 0.48 -13.55 -2.40
CA CYS A 48 -0.91 -13.85 -2.72
C CYS A 48 -1.03 -15.28 -3.27
N ARG A 49 -1.99 -16.05 -2.74
CA ARG A 49 -2.33 -17.38 -3.28
C ARG A 49 -2.87 -17.29 -4.71
N ASP A 50 -3.66 -16.26 -4.96
CA ASP A 50 -4.31 -15.94 -6.22
C ASP A 50 -4.48 -14.42 -6.33
N TRP A 51 -4.71 -13.93 -7.54
CA TRP A 51 -4.80 -12.50 -7.82
C TRP A 51 -6.04 -11.82 -7.23
N PHE A 52 -7.07 -12.57 -6.83
CA PHE A 52 -8.19 -11.99 -6.09
C PHE A 52 -7.73 -11.44 -4.73
N GLN A 53 -6.65 -11.99 -4.16
CA GLN A 53 -6.03 -11.49 -2.93
C GLN A 53 -5.10 -10.30 -3.14
N LEU A 54 -5.10 -9.62 -4.29
CA LEU A 54 -4.16 -8.54 -4.57
C LEU A 54 -4.10 -7.47 -3.46
N THR A 55 -5.26 -7.09 -2.90
CA THR A 55 -5.37 -6.18 -1.75
C THR A 55 -4.55 -6.64 -0.52
N LEU A 56 -4.32 -7.93 -0.33
CA LEU A 56 -3.54 -8.43 0.80
C LEU A 56 -2.11 -7.88 0.78
N LYS A 57 -1.45 -7.93 -0.39
CA LYS A 57 -0.09 -7.37 -0.51
C LYS A 57 -0.15 -5.86 -0.65
N GLU A 58 -1.04 -5.36 -1.48
CA GLU A 58 -1.08 -3.96 -1.86
C GLU A 58 -1.65 -3.06 -0.77
N GLY A 59 -2.85 -3.36 -0.27
CA GLY A 59 -3.50 -2.57 0.76
C GLY A 59 -2.67 -2.53 2.06
N LEU A 60 -2.03 -3.65 2.42
CA LEU A 60 -1.14 -3.69 3.58
C LEU A 60 0.14 -2.88 3.35
N THR A 61 0.70 -2.92 2.15
CA THR A 61 1.94 -2.19 1.85
C THR A 61 1.68 -0.70 1.74
N VAL A 62 0.54 -0.29 1.17
CA VAL A 62 0.04 1.10 1.23
C VAL A 62 -0.15 1.57 2.67
N PHE A 63 -0.72 0.73 3.54
CA PHE A 63 -0.84 1.08 4.96
C PHE A 63 0.52 1.36 5.60
N ARG A 64 1.51 0.51 5.30
CA ARG A 64 2.86 0.64 5.84
C ARG A 64 3.57 1.89 5.31
N ASP A 65 3.42 2.23 4.03
CA ASP A 65 4.01 3.45 3.48
C ASP A 65 3.35 4.72 4.03
N GLN A 66 2.05 4.70 4.33
CA GLN A 66 1.35 5.83 4.93
C GLN A 66 1.79 6.06 6.36
N CYS A 67 1.90 4.99 7.16
CA CYS A 67 2.46 5.08 8.51
C CYS A 67 3.90 5.61 8.47
N PHE A 68 4.73 5.07 7.58
CA PHE A 68 6.10 5.53 7.41
C PHE A 68 6.16 7.02 7.03
N SER A 69 5.37 7.46 6.05
CA SER A 69 5.35 8.85 5.62
C SER A 69 4.84 9.78 6.71
N ALA A 70 3.88 9.34 7.53
CA ALA A 70 3.40 10.07 8.69
C ALA A 70 4.48 10.21 9.79
N ASP A 71 5.24 9.15 10.04
CA ASP A 71 6.34 9.13 11.02
C ASP A 71 7.54 10.00 10.58
N MET A 72 7.81 10.04 9.27
CA MET A 72 8.90 10.83 8.69
C MET A 72 8.58 12.33 8.59
N HIS A 73 7.29 12.67 8.49
CA HIS A 73 6.81 14.03 8.29
C HIS A 73 5.75 14.40 9.34
N ASP A 74 4.57 14.83 8.90
CA ASP A 74 3.47 15.23 9.75
C ASP A 74 2.27 14.29 9.54
N GLU A 75 1.88 13.60 10.61
CA GLU A 75 0.75 12.67 10.62
C GLU A 75 -0.56 13.34 10.18
N THR A 76 -0.82 14.57 10.61
CA THR A 76 -2.06 15.29 10.31
C THR A 76 -2.14 15.65 8.84
N VAL A 77 -1.05 16.18 8.28
CA VAL A 77 -0.94 16.50 6.85
C VAL A 77 -1.11 15.23 6.02
N LYS A 78 -0.34 14.18 6.33
CA LYS A 78 -0.40 12.92 5.61
C LYS A 78 -1.83 12.34 5.62
N ARG A 79 -2.47 12.37 6.79
CA ARG A 79 -3.85 11.90 6.94
C ARG A 79 -4.84 12.74 6.13
N ALA A 80 -4.68 14.06 6.11
CA ALA A 80 -5.54 14.96 5.36
C ALA A 80 -5.43 14.70 3.85
N GLU A 81 -4.22 14.53 3.33
CA GLU A 81 -3.97 14.17 1.93
C GLU A 81 -4.61 12.84 1.54
N ASP A 82 -4.43 11.80 2.36
CA ASP A 82 -4.99 10.48 2.09
C ASP A 82 -6.52 10.51 2.07
N VAL A 83 -7.15 11.27 2.98
CA VAL A 83 -8.60 11.47 3.00
C VAL A 83 -9.07 12.27 1.80
N ALA A 84 -8.34 13.32 1.40
CA ALA A 84 -8.66 14.09 0.21
C ALA A 84 -8.61 13.22 -1.05
N MET A 85 -7.58 12.39 -1.19
CA MET A 85 -7.44 11.45 -2.31
C MET A 85 -8.52 10.36 -2.33
N LEU A 86 -8.95 9.85 -1.17
CA LEU A 86 -10.08 8.92 -1.09
C LEU A 86 -11.36 9.57 -1.60
N ARG A 87 -11.66 10.79 -1.19
CA ARG A 87 -12.87 11.50 -1.61
C ARG A 87 -12.85 11.86 -3.10
N ALA A 88 -11.69 12.29 -3.59
CA ALA A 88 -11.54 12.73 -4.97
C ALA A 88 -11.52 11.57 -5.98
N ILE A 89 -11.02 10.39 -5.58
CA ILE A 89 -10.75 9.30 -6.52
C ILE A 89 -11.47 8.00 -6.13
N GLN A 90 -11.42 7.56 -4.87
CA GLN A 90 -12.01 6.28 -4.47
C GLN A 90 -13.54 6.33 -4.48
N PHE A 91 -14.13 7.37 -3.89
CA PHE A 91 -15.59 7.45 -3.73
C PHE A 91 -16.33 7.50 -5.07
N PRO A 92 -15.84 8.24 -6.09
CA PRO A 92 -16.42 8.18 -7.42
C PRO A 92 -16.35 6.79 -8.05
N GLU A 93 -15.25 6.05 -7.90
CA GLU A 93 -15.12 4.68 -8.43
C GLU A 93 -16.09 3.71 -7.77
N ASP A 94 -16.23 3.78 -6.44
CA ASP A 94 -17.18 2.97 -5.68
C ASP A 94 -18.65 3.28 -6.02
N ALA A 95 -18.92 4.43 -6.65
CA ALA A 95 -20.22 4.83 -7.18
C ALA A 95 -20.34 4.64 -8.70
N SER A 96 -19.34 4.04 -9.36
CA SER A 96 -19.29 3.87 -10.81
C SER A 96 -19.67 2.45 -11.25
N PRO A 97 -19.87 2.21 -12.56
CA PRO A 97 -20.10 0.86 -13.09
C PRO A 97 -18.94 -0.12 -12.87
N THR A 98 -17.73 0.36 -12.54
CA THR A 98 -16.57 -0.48 -12.23
C THR A 98 -16.42 -0.74 -10.73
N ALA A 99 -17.42 -0.38 -9.91
CA ALA A 99 -17.39 -0.63 -8.48
C ALA A 99 -17.22 -2.12 -8.16
N HIS A 100 -16.30 -2.43 -7.25
CA HIS A 100 -16.00 -3.79 -6.83
C HIS A 100 -15.60 -3.86 -5.34
N PRO A 101 -15.78 -5.02 -4.67
CA PRO A 101 -15.19 -5.23 -3.36
C PRO A 101 -13.65 -5.20 -3.42
N ILE A 102 -13.00 -4.96 -2.28
CA ILE A 102 -11.51 -4.98 -2.16
C ILE A 102 -10.90 -6.35 -2.51
N ARG A 103 -11.70 -7.40 -2.46
CA ARG A 103 -11.38 -8.73 -2.96
C ARG A 103 -12.42 -9.04 -4.05
N PRO A 104 -12.12 -8.79 -5.34
CA PRO A 104 -13.05 -8.99 -6.43
C PRO A 104 -13.55 -10.44 -6.45
N GLU A 105 -14.78 -10.64 -6.91
CA GLU A 105 -15.35 -11.99 -7.08
C GLU A 105 -15.08 -12.56 -8.48
N ALA A 106 -14.88 -11.68 -9.46
CA ALA A 106 -14.54 -12.02 -10.83
C ALA A 106 -13.75 -10.85 -11.46
N TYR A 107 -12.90 -11.17 -12.44
CA TYR A 107 -12.27 -10.20 -13.32
C TYR A 107 -12.04 -10.83 -14.70
N ALA A 108 -12.06 -10.01 -15.75
CA ALA A 108 -11.64 -10.43 -17.08
C ALA A 108 -10.13 -10.24 -17.28
N GLU A 109 -9.59 -9.12 -16.79
CA GLU A 109 -8.18 -8.75 -16.90
C GLU A 109 -7.70 -8.19 -15.56
N ILE A 110 -6.66 -8.82 -14.98
CA ILE A 110 -6.19 -8.46 -13.63
C ILE A 110 -5.54 -7.08 -13.58
N ASN A 111 -4.91 -6.65 -14.67
CA ASN A 111 -4.26 -5.35 -14.75
C ASN A 111 -5.22 -4.17 -14.56
N ASN A 112 -6.53 -4.38 -14.81
CA ASN A 112 -7.56 -3.38 -14.54
C ASN A 112 -7.80 -3.13 -13.04
N PHE A 113 -7.24 -3.97 -12.16
CA PHE A 113 -7.34 -3.82 -10.70
C PHE A 113 -6.05 -3.28 -10.07
N TYR A 114 -4.99 -3.04 -10.87
CA TYR A 114 -3.80 -2.30 -10.43
C TYR A 114 -4.06 -0.79 -10.51
N THR A 115 -5.06 -0.33 -9.76
CA THR A 115 -5.46 1.08 -9.73
C THR A 115 -5.13 1.67 -8.36
N PRO A 116 -4.66 2.93 -8.27
CA PRO A 116 -4.51 3.64 -7.00
C PRO A 116 -5.75 3.57 -6.11
N GLN A 117 -6.91 3.42 -6.73
CA GLN A 117 -8.20 3.27 -6.11
C GLN A 117 -8.32 1.91 -5.41
N PHE A 118 -8.14 0.81 -6.14
CA PHE A 118 -8.18 -0.54 -5.56
C PHE A 118 -7.30 -0.69 -4.32
N MET A 119 -6.09 -0.11 -4.35
CA MET A 119 -5.15 -0.16 -3.23
C MET A 119 -5.61 0.65 -2.01
N LYS A 120 -6.17 1.85 -2.23
CA LYS A 120 -6.63 2.76 -1.16
C LYS A 120 -7.83 2.22 -0.40
N LYS A 121 -8.73 1.53 -1.08
CA LYS A 121 -9.86 0.85 -0.44
C LYS A 121 -9.37 -0.31 0.44
N GLY A 122 -8.41 -1.07 -0.07
CA GLY A 122 -7.77 -2.19 0.63
C GLY A 122 -7.03 -1.77 1.91
N LEU A 123 -6.22 -0.71 1.81
CA LEU A 123 -5.58 -0.02 2.94
C LEU A 123 -6.54 0.23 4.10
N ARG A 124 -7.75 0.71 3.81
CA ARG A 124 -8.67 1.17 4.86
C ARG A 124 -9.09 0.03 5.80
N LEU A 125 -9.13 -1.20 5.31
CA LEU A 125 -9.37 -2.38 6.14
C LEU A 125 -8.27 -2.51 7.20
N PHE A 126 -7.00 -2.36 6.81
CA PHE A 126 -5.87 -2.45 7.73
C PHE A 126 -5.85 -1.29 8.73
N ALA A 127 -6.11 -0.06 8.27
CA ALA A 127 -6.20 1.11 9.14
C ALA A 127 -7.35 1.01 10.15
N CYS A 128 -8.54 0.56 9.74
CA CYS A 128 -9.66 0.33 10.66
C CYS A 128 -9.35 -0.78 11.66
N SER A 129 -8.67 -1.84 11.22
CA SER A 129 -8.22 -2.91 12.12
C SER A 129 -7.25 -2.35 13.17
N ALA A 130 -6.31 -1.49 12.76
CA ALA A 130 -5.32 -0.87 13.67
C ALA A 130 -5.98 0.06 14.70
N ALA A 131 -6.96 0.84 14.25
CA ALA A 131 -7.76 1.68 15.14
C ALA A 131 -8.59 0.85 16.13
N PHE A 132 -9.12 -0.31 15.71
CA PHE A 132 -9.98 -1.14 16.55
C PHE A 132 -9.21 -1.96 17.59
N TRP A 133 -8.09 -2.58 17.20
CA TRP A 133 -7.33 -3.49 18.07
C TRP A 133 -6.14 -2.81 18.78
N ALA A 134 -5.87 -1.54 18.48
CA ALA A 134 -4.62 -0.83 18.77
C ALA A 134 -3.41 -1.42 18.01
N GLN A 135 -2.49 -0.54 17.62
CA GLN A 135 -1.34 -0.89 16.78
C GLN A 135 -0.52 -2.07 17.34
N LYS A 136 -0.29 -2.10 18.66
CA LYS A 136 0.48 -3.17 19.32
C LYS A 136 -0.14 -4.57 19.15
N ALA A 137 -1.47 -4.68 19.17
CA ALA A 137 -2.13 -5.97 18.97
C ALA A 137 -1.99 -6.42 17.51
N ILE A 138 -2.02 -5.48 16.57
CA ILE A 138 -1.78 -5.74 15.15
C ILE A 138 -0.34 -6.18 14.90
N ASP A 139 0.63 -5.54 15.55
CA ASP A 139 2.04 -5.93 15.44
C ASP A 139 2.24 -7.38 15.89
N VAL A 140 1.59 -7.81 16.97
CA VAL A 140 1.61 -9.21 17.43
C VAL A 140 1.02 -10.15 16.38
N VAL A 141 -0.11 -9.80 15.76
CA VAL A 141 -0.72 -10.61 14.69
C VAL A 141 0.24 -10.77 13.52
N TRP A 142 0.90 -9.69 13.09
CA TRP A 142 1.88 -9.76 11.99
C TRP A 142 3.12 -10.54 12.38
N ILE A 143 3.64 -10.37 13.61
CA ILE A 143 4.75 -11.18 14.13
C ILE A 143 4.38 -12.66 14.08
N CYS A 144 3.18 -13.04 14.49
CA CYS A 144 2.73 -14.44 14.40
C CYS A 144 2.66 -14.93 12.95
N ILE A 145 2.08 -14.14 12.03
CA ILE A 145 2.01 -14.50 10.60
C ILE A 145 3.40 -14.73 10.02
N PHE A 146 4.34 -13.80 10.25
CA PHE A 146 5.68 -13.91 9.70
C PHE A 146 6.51 -15.01 10.39
N SER A 147 6.41 -15.16 11.71
CA SER A 147 7.19 -16.15 12.47
C SER A 147 6.79 -17.59 12.15
N VAL A 148 5.50 -17.87 11.96
CA VAL A 148 5.02 -19.19 11.56
C VAL A 148 5.50 -19.56 10.15
N MET A 149 5.63 -18.58 9.26
CA MET A 149 6.08 -18.82 7.89
C MET A 149 7.61 -18.87 7.73
N THR A 150 8.38 -18.19 8.60
CA THR A 150 9.84 -18.28 8.58
C THR A 150 10.40 -19.54 9.26
N ALA A 151 9.63 -20.19 10.13
CA ALA A 151 10.04 -21.42 10.83
C ALA A 151 10.01 -22.70 9.95
N ARG A 152 9.73 -22.58 8.65
CA ARG A 152 9.70 -23.70 7.68
C ARG A 152 10.79 -23.64 6.61
N LEU A 153 11.85 -22.86 6.84
CA LEU A 153 13.07 -22.86 6.01
C LEU A 153 14.25 -23.43 6.78
#